data_AF-A0A3M1FGJ3-F1
#
_entry.id   AF-A0A3M1FGJ3-F1
#
_cell.length_a   1.000
_cell.length_b   1.000
_cell.length_c   1.000
_cell.angle_alpha   90.00
_cell.angle_beta   90.00
_cell.angle_gamma   90.00
#
_symmetry.space_group_name_H-M   'P 1'
#
loop_
_entity.id
_entity.type
_entity.pdbx_description
1 polymer ?
#
loop_
_entity_poly.entity_id
_entity_poly.type
_entity_poly.pdbx_seq_one_letter_code
_entity_poly.pdbx_strand_id
1 'polypeptide(L)' 'RMVVGANRRGLSLVDCTSFVVMQQLGIDTAFAFDNHFKEQGFTLLAGRT' A
#
# COMPACT_ATOMS: atom_id res chain seq x y z
N ARG A 1 -12.28 3.18 -12.34
CA ARG A 1 -13.22 3.64 -11.28
C ARG A 1 -12.83 2.94 -10.00
N MET A 2 -12.38 3.66 -8.97
CA MET A 2 -12.08 3.07 -7.67
C MET A 2 -13.13 3.58 -6.68
N VAL A 3 -14.05 2.70 -6.28
CA VAL A 3 -14.98 2.95 -5.16
C VAL A 3 -14.21 2.62 -3.90
N VAL A 4 -13.89 3.65 -3.09
CA VAL A 4 -13.24 3.48 -1.78
C VAL A 4 -14.33 3.08 -0.78
N GLY A 5 -14.71 1.81 -0.80
CA GLY A 5 -15.46 1.20 0.29
C GLY A 5 -14.50 0.86 1.43
N ALA A 6 -14.18 1.84 2.29
CA ALA A 6 -13.29 1.68 3.45
C ALA A 6 -13.93 0.87 4.59
N ASN A 7 -14.64 -0.21 4.27
CA ASN A 7 -15.26 -1.12 5.24
C ASN A 7 -14.49 -2.45 5.38
N ARG A 8 -13.31 -2.57 4.76
CA ARG A 8 -12.32 -3.59 5.14
C ARG A 8 -11.55 -3.04 6.34
N ARG A 9 -11.86 -3.57 7.53
CA ARG A 9 -11.21 -3.21 8.81
C ARG A 9 -9.69 -3.28 8.66
N GLY A 10 -9.01 -2.14 8.43
CA GLY A 10 -7.54 -2.08 8.36
C GLY A 10 -6.95 -1.08 7.36
N LEU A 11 -7.61 -0.82 6.23
CA LEU A 11 -7.06 0.06 5.18
C LEU A 11 -7.32 1.54 5.45
N SER A 12 -6.24 2.33 5.57
CA SER A 12 -6.29 3.78 5.70
C SER A 12 -6.49 4.47 4.36
N LEU A 13 -7.02 5.71 4.38
CA LEU A 13 -7.00 6.58 3.21
C LEU A 13 -5.56 6.81 2.71
N VAL A 14 -4.61 6.90 3.65
CA VAL A 14 -3.19 7.09 3.35
C VAL A 14 -2.63 5.90 2.55
N ASP A 15 -3.01 4.67 2.88
CA ASP A 15 -2.60 3.47 2.16
C ASP A 15 -3.12 3.51 0.72
N CYS A 16 -4.39 3.88 0.54
CA CYS A 16 -5.01 4.00 -0.78
C CYS A 16 -4.31 5.06 -1.65
N THR A 17 -4.01 6.23 -1.08
CA THR A 17 -3.27 7.27 -1.81
C THR A 17 -1.85 6.83 -2.14
N SER A 18 -1.19 6.10 -1.24
CA SER A 18 0.15 5.57 -1.45
C SER A 18 0.19 4.59 -2.61
N PHE A 19 -0.78 3.64 -2.69
CA PHE A 19 -0.86 2.69 -3.81
C PHE A 19 -0.99 3.38 -5.17
N VAL A 20 -1.84 4.42 -5.24
CA VAL A 20 -2.06 5.18 -6.48
C VAL A 20 -0.79 5.91 -6.89
N VAL A 21 -0.13 6.59 -5.95
CA VAL A 21 1.13 7.31 -6.23
C VAL A 21 2.22 6.34 -6.68
N MET A 22 2.39 5.22 -5.96
CA MET A 22 3.38 4.20 -6.31
C MET A 22 3.13 3.62 -7.69
N GLN A 23 1.88 3.31 -8.04
CA GLN A 23 1.51 2.80 -9.36
C GLN A 23 1.79 3.83 -10.46
N GLN A 24 1.46 5.10 -10.24
CA GLN A 24 1.71 6.17 -11.24
C GLN A 24 3.20 6.43 -11.45
N LEU A 25 4.01 6.28 -10.41
CA LEU A 25 5.45 6.49 -10.47
C LEU A 25 6.25 5.23 -10.80
N GLY A 26 5.59 4.08 -10.97
CA GLY A 26 6.26 2.80 -11.24
C GLY A 26 7.11 2.30 -10.07
N ILE A 27 6.78 2.68 -8.84
CA ILE A 27 7.46 2.24 -7.62
C ILE A 27 6.84 0.92 -7.16
N ASP A 28 7.64 -0.12 -7.03
CA ASP A 28 7.21 -1.46 -6.64
C ASP A 28 7.58 -1.84 -5.20
N THR A 29 8.48 -1.08 -4.56
CA THR A 29 8.92 -1.33 -3.18
C THR A 29 8.32 -0.33 -2.20
N ALA A 30 7.78 -0.82 -1.07
CA ALA A 30 7.28 0.00 0.03
C ALA A 30 8.05 -0.29 1.34
N PHE A 31 8.41 0.75 2.08
CA PHE A 31 8.89 0.62 3.47
C PHE A 31 7.70 0.81 4.41
N ALA A 32 7.06 -0.30 4.78
CA ALA A 32 5.92 -0.32 5.68
C ALA A 32 6.02 -1.52 6.61
N PHE A 33 5.43 -1.40 7.80
CA PHE A 33 5.40 -2.46 8.81
C PHE A 33 4.15 -3.35 8.70
N ASP A 34 3.09 -2.82 8.09
CA ASP A 34 1.86 -3.57 7.83
C ASP A 34 1.93 -4.38 6.53
N ASN A 35 1.06 -5.37 6.42
CA ASN A 35 1.02 -6.26 5.27
C ASN A 35 0.15 -5.73 4.10
N HIS A 36 -0.51 -4.57 4.23
CA HIS A 36 -1.45 -4.11 3.21
C HIS A 36 -0.76 -3.85 1.87
N PHE A 37 0.46 -3.32 1.90
CA PHE A 37 1.27 -3.11 0.69
C PHE A 37 1.67 -4.44 0.03
N LYS A 38 1.99 -5.46 0.83
CA LYS A 38 2.28 -6.80 0.32
C LYS A 38 1.06 -7.44 -0.33
N GLU A 39 -0.13 -7.28 0.25
CA GLU A 39 -1.39 -7.77 -0.33
C GLU A 39 -1.74 -7.11 -1.66
N GLN A 40 -1.27 -5.89 -1.91
CA GLN A 40 -1.40 -5.19 -3.20
C GLN A 40 -0.29 -5.53 -4.20
N GLY A 41 0.64 -6.42 -3.83
CA GLY A 41 1.72 -6.87 -4.71
C GLY A 41 3.00 -6.01 -4.65
N PHE A 42 3.09 -5.08 -3.71
CA PHE A 42 4.33 -4.33 -3.48
C PHE A 42 5.33 -5.15 -2.65
N THR A 43 6.61 -4.95 -2.92
CA THR A 43 7.71 -5.54 -2.16
C THR A 43 7.92 -4.76 -0.88
N LEU A 44 7.70 -5.40 0.28
CA LEU A 44 8.01 -4.77 1.56
C LEU A 44 9.51 -4.80 1.84
N LEU A 45 10.09 -3.63 2.03
CA LEU A 45 11.43 -3.47 2.58
C LEU A 45 11.34 -3.66 4.09
N ALA A 46 11.54 -4.89 4.57
CA ALA A 46 11.65 -5.14 6.00
C ALA A 46 12.93 -4.45 6.51
N GLY A 47 12.77 -3.49 7.43
CA GLY A 47 13.89 -2.90 8.14
C GLY A 47 14.58 -3.95 8.99
N ARG A 48 15.71 -4.47 8.51
CA ARG A 48 16.60 -5.31 9.32
C ARG A 48 17.40 -4.36 10.22
N THR A 49 16.91 -4.14 11.44
CA THR A 49 17.71 -3.66 12.58
C THR A 49 17.86 -4.78 13.58
#